data_AF-A0A2X0MA73-F1
#
_entry.id   AF-A0A2X0MA73-F1
#
_cell.length_a   1.000
_cell.length_b   1.000
_cell.length_c   1.000
_cell.angle_alpha   90.00
_cell.angle_beta   90.00
_cell.angle_gamma   90.00
#
_symmetry.space_group_name_H-M   'P 1'
#
loop_
_entity.id
_entity.type
_entity.pdbx_description
1 polymer ?
#
loop_
_entity_poly.entity_id
_entity_poly.type
_entity_poly.pdbx_seq_one_letter_code
_entity_poly.pdbx_strand_id
1 'polypeptide(L)'
;MFHLWHWIREQLYYSLILWFFLTFIVSIVFIARTNSELEFYSNGAALLLASSILGFGLIGLHFSVHRRGNTSIVGSLLVETAVVTFLWILFLAGSAELSSNFRAGYRCYYNLCHLSRATQGFGWLSWITLTLLLGNLIAAGIRSGTKSQNHLETWKAPYSVHGESAATPNVNPNVPQEQAHHQAPVQYPMGAETHPQGTLPQGTYPQATYPQQQGMAKV
;
A
#
# COMPACT_ATOMS: atom_id res chain seq x y z
N MET A 1 14.68 -5.74 -7.47
CA MET A 1 13.46 -6.57 -7.32
C MET A 1 12.46 -6.03 -6.30
N PHE A 2 12.89 -5.59 -5.10
CA PHE A 2 11.97 -5.05 -4.08
C PHE A 2 11.18 -3.81 -4.51
N HIS A 3 11.82 -2.87 -5.23
CA HIS A 3 11.14 -1.67 -5.75
C HIS A 3 9.99 -2.01 -6.72
N LEU A 4 10.20 -2.97 -7.62
CA LEU A 4 9.17 -3.44 -8.56
C LEU A 4 7.99 -4.07 -7.80
N TRP A 5 8.27 -4.86 -6.76
CA TRP A 5 7.23 -5.52 -5.96
C TRP A 5 6.37 -4.51 -5.21
N HIS A 6 6.99 -3.50 -4.59
CA HIS A 6 6.25 -2.42 -3.92
C HIS A 6 5.37 -1.65 -4.90
N TRP A 7 5.93 -1.30 -6.07
CA TRP A 7 5.19 -0.62 -7.13
C TRP A 7 3.98 -1.42 -7.59
N ILE A 8 4.12 -2.74 -7.83
CA ILE A 8 3.00 -3.61 -8.19
C ILE A 8 1.91 -3.59 -7.10
N ARG A 9 2.30 -3.71 -5.82
CA ARG A 9 1.34 -3.70 -4.70
C ARG A 9 0.56 -2.38 -4.66
N GLU A 10 1.26 -1.27 -4.83
CA GLU A 10 0.66 0.06 -4.85
C GLU A 10 -0.31 0.23 -6.03
N GLN A 11 0.06 -0.22 -7.24
CA GLN A 11 -0.83 -0.20 -8.40
C GLN A 11 -2.09 -1.06 -8.21
N LEU A 12 -1.97 -2.21 -7.53
CA LEU A 12 -3.13 -3.04 -7.18
C LEU A 12 -4.09 -2.30 -6.23
N TYR A 13 -3.56 -1.56 -5.25
CA TYR A 13 -4.38 -0.74 -4.35
C TYR A 13 -5.11 0.39 -5.09
N TYR A 14 -4.44 1.13 -5.97
CA TYR A 14 -5.10 2.17 -6.77
C TYR A 14 -6.17 1.59 -7.71
N SER A 15 -5.89 0.44 -8.32
CA SER A 15 -6.86 -0.28 -9.14
C SER A 15 -8.08 -0.70 -8.32
N LEU A 16 -7.88 -1.23 -7.12
CA LEU A 16 -8.98 -1.59 -6.21
C LEU A 16 -9.82 -0.39 -5.79
N ILE A 17 -9.23 0.76 -5.52
CA ILE A 17 -9.97 2.00 -5.21
C ILE A 17 -10.95 2.32 -6.34
N LEU A 18 -10.46 2.29 -7.58
CA LEU A 18 -11.30 2.53 -8.76
C LEU A 18 -12.41 1.47 -8.89
N TRP A 19 -12.08 0.19 -8.75
CA TRP A 19 -13.06 -0.89 -8.87
C TRP A 19 -14.10 -0.89 -7.76
N PHE A 20 -13.74 -0.59 -6.52
CA PHE A 20 -14.68 -0.45 -5.41
C PHE A 20 -15.60 0.74 -5.61
N PHE A 21 -15.08 1.88 -6.08
CA PHE A 21 -15.91 3.03 -6.41
C PHE A 21 -16.91 2.71 -7.51
N LEU A 22 -16.45 2.10 -8.61
CA LEU A 22 -17.34 1.71 -9.70
C LEU A 22 -18.37 0.67 -9.24
N THR A 23 -17.97 -0.36 -8.49
CA THR A 23 -18.87 -1.38 -7.93
C THR A 23 -19.90 -0.76 -6.99
N PHE A 24 -19.50 0.17 -6.13
CA PHE A 24 -20.40 0.90 -5.25
C PHE A 24 -21.48 1.65 -6.04
N ILE A 25 -21.08 2.44 -7.04
CA ILE A 25 -22.00 3.23 -7.86
C ILE A 25 -22.97 2.33 -8.63
N VAL A 26 -22.46 1.34 -9.38
CA VAL A 26 -23.32 0.47 -10.19
C VAL A 26 -24.25 -0.38 -9.33
N SER A 27 -23.80 -0.84 -8.15
CA SER A 27 -24.64 -1.62 -7.23
C SER A 27 -25.78 -0.78 -6.65
N ILE A 28 -25.51 0.47 -6.24
CA ILE A 28 -26.57 1.39 -5.77
C ILE A 28 -27.60 1.62 -6.86
N VAL A 29 -27.15 2.00 -8.06
CA VAL A 29 -28.06 2.30 -9.18
C VAL A 29 -28.86 1.06 -9.55
N PHE A 30 -28.24 -0.13 -9.54
CA PHE A 30 -28.91 -1.39 -9.82
C PHE A 30 -30.00 -1.71 -8.80
N ILE A 31 -29.70 -1.65 -7.50
CA ILE A 31 -30.67 -1.89 -6.44
C ILE A 31 -31.82 -0.88 -6.49
N ALA A 32 -31.51 0.40 -6.69
CA ALA A 32 -32.52 1.44 -6.79
C ALA A 32 -33.50 1.18 -7.95
N ARG A 33 -32.96 0.80 -9.11
CA ARG A 33 -33.75 0.48 -10.31
C ARG A 33 -34.56 -0.79 -10.18
N THR A 34 -33.98 -1.87 -9.64
CA THR A 34 -34.72 -3.13 -9.45
C THR A 34 -35.83 -2.97 -8.42
N ASN A 35 -35.62 -2.14 -7.39
CA ASN A 35 -36.66 -1.84 -6.42
C ASN A 35 -37.80 -1.01 -7.03
N SER A 36 -37.48 0.05 -7.79
CA SER A 36 -38.50 0.92 -8.38
C SER A 36 -39.29 0.29 -9.53
N GLU A 37 -38.66 -0.57 -10.34
CA GLU A 37 -39.28 -1.11 -11.56
C GLU A 37 -39.83 -2.53 -11.38
N LEU A 38 -39.27 -3.32 -10.46
CA LEU A 38 -39.60 -4.74 -10.29
C LEU A 38 -40.04 -5.11 -8.87
N GLU A 39 -40.07 -4.15 -7.93
CA GLU A 39 -40.29 -4.38 -6.49
C GLU A 39 -39.38 -5.50 -5.94
N PHE A 40 -38.18 -5.62 -6.52
CA PHE A 40 -37.26 -6.72 -6.26
C PHE A 40 -35.94 -6.22 -5.69
N TYR A 41 -35.51 -6.86 -4.60
CA TYR A 41 -34.23 -6.58 -3.94
C TYR A 41 -33.19 -7.63 -4.32
N SER A 42 -32.10 -7.20 -4.97
CA SER A 42 -31.00 -8.09 -5.35
C SER A 42 -30.00 -8.27 -4.21
N ASN A 43 -30.00 -9.45 -3.59
CA ASN A 43 -29.11 -9.79 -2.48
C ASN A 43 -27.63 -9.74 -2.88
N GLY A 44 -27.25 -10.23 -4.06
CA GLY A 44 -25.84 -10.17 -4.49
C GLY A 44 -25.37 -8.74 -4.75
N ALA A 45 -26.22 -7.86 -5.28
CA ALA A 45 -25.86 -6.46 -5.48
C ALA A 45 -25.70 -5.74 -4.16
N ALA A 46 -26.58 -6.03 -3.19
CA ALA A 46 -26.46 -5.52 -1.83
C ALA A 46 -25.18 -5.99 -1.15
N LEU A 47 -24.80 -7.25 -1.36
CA LEU A 47 -23.54 -7.79 -0.85
C LEU A 47 -22.33 -7.12 -1.49
N LEU A 48 -22.33 -6.90 -2.81
CA LEU A 48 -21.26 -6.15 -3.51
C LEU A 48 -21.16 -4.69 -3.06
N LEU A 49 -22.31 -4.06 -2.79
CA LEU A 49 -22.38 -2.71 -2.22
C LEU A 49 -21.73 -2.67 -0.83
N ALA A 50 -22.15 -3.55 0.08
CA ALA A 50 -21.59 -3.64 1.42
C ALA A 50 -20.07 -3.96 1.38
N SER A 51 -19.67 -4.85 0.49
CA SER A 51 -18.26 -5.23 0.29
C SER A 51 -17.42 -4.06 -0.18
N SER A 52 -17.96 -3.22 -1.05
CA SER A 52 -17.26 -2.01 -1.54
C SER A 52 -17.08 -0.98 -0.42
N ILE A 53 -18.08 -0.79 0.44
CA ILE A 53 -17.99 0.08 1.63
C ILE A 53 -16.90 -0.42 2.59
N LEU A 54 -16.89 -1.73 2.89
CA LEU A 54 -15.84 -2.35 3.70
C LEU A 54 -14.46 -2.26 3.03
N GLY A 55 -14.42 -2.36 1.70
CA GLY A 55 -13.22 -2.20 0.88
C GLY A 55 -12.55 -0.84 1.06
N PHE A 56 -13.31 0.26 1.11
CA PHE A 56 -12.78 1.58 1.46
C PHE A 56 -12.17 1.61 2.87
N GLY A 57 -12.77 0.90 3.82
CA GLY A 57 -12.21 0.70 5.16
C GLY A 57 -10.84 0.02 5.13
N LEU A 58 -10.66 -1.01 4.29
CA LEU A 58 -9.36 -1.68 4.10
C LEU A 58 -8.31 -0.72 3.53
N ILE A 59 -8.66 0.12 2.55
CA ILE A 59 -7.73 1.12 1.99
C ILE A 59 -7.30 2.10 3.07
N GLY A 60 -8.24 2.60 3.88
CA GLY A 60 -7.94 3.47 5.01
C GLY A 60 -7.04 2.80 6.06
N LEU A 61 -7.30 1.52 6.35
CA LEU A 61 -6.47 0.72 7.26
C LEU A 61 -5.04 0.57 6.72
N HIS A 62 -4.87 0.27 5.43
CA HIS A 62 -3.57 0.15 4.78
C HIS A 62 -2.71 1.41 4.99
N PHE A 63 -3.24 2.59 4.63
CA PHE A 63 -2.51 3.86 4.84
C PHE A 63 -2.27 4.17 6.32
N SER A 64 -3.23 3.87 7.20
CA SER A 64 -3.12 4.12 8.63
C SER A 64 -2.00 3.29 9.28
N VAL A 65 -1.87 2.03 8.87
CA VAL A 65 -0.83 1.14 9.39
C VAL A 65 0.55 1.57 8.87
N HIS A 66 0.67 1.92 7.59
CA HIS A 66 1.91 2.43 7.03
C HIS A 66 2.38 3.75 7.67
N ARG A 67 1.45 4.62 8.06
CA ARG A 67 1.77 5.87 8.76
C ARG A 67 2.30 5.66 10.18
N ARG A 68 1.90 4.59 10.88
CA ARG A 68 2.20 4.41 12.32
C ARG A 68 3.61 3.91 12.62
N GLY A 69 4.41 3.48 11.63
CA GLY A 69 5.86 3.25 11.73
C GLY A 69 6.38 2.19 12.72
N ASN A 70 5.58 1.76 13.71
CA ASN A 70 6.03 1.00 14.89
C ASN A 70 5.35 -0.37 15.06
N THR A 71 4.48 -0.79 14.13
CA THR A 71 3.83 -2.09 14.21
C THR A 71 4.71 -3.19 13.62
N SER A 72 4.75 -4.36 14.27
CA SER A 72 5.35 -5.59 13.72
C SER A 72 4.86 -5.82 12.29
N ILE A 73 5.79 -5.91 11.33
CA ILE A 73 5.51 -6.15 9.91
C ILE A 73 4.64 -7.40 9.72
N VAL A 74 4.95 -8.45 10.47
CA VAL A 74 4.22 -9.72 10.43
C VAL A 74 2.78 -9.53 10.90
N GLY A 75 2.57 -8.76 11.97
CA GLY A 75 1.23 -8.46 12.48
C GLY A 75 0.41 -7.65 11.48
N SER A 76 1.01 -6.61 10.89
CA SER A 76 0.39 -5.81 9.83
C SER A 76 -0.02 -6.68 8.63
N LEU A 77 0.91 -7.51 8.15
CA LEU A 77 0.68 -8.36 6.98
C LEU A 77 -0.38 -9.42 7.24
N LEU A 78 -0.45 -9.98 8.45
CA LEU A 78 -1.49 -10.92 8.86
C LEU A 78 -2.86 -10.26 8.88
N VAL A 79 -2.99 -9.08 9.49
CA VAL A 79 -4.25 -8.32 9.53
C VAL A 79 -4.68 -7.95 8.11
N GLU A 80 -3.77 -7.41 7.29
CA GLU A 80 -4.04 -7.06 5.89
C GLU A 80 -4.51 -8.29 5.10
N THR A 81 -3.83 -9.42 5.23
CA THR A 81 -4.20 -10.68 4.57
C THR A 81 -5.57 -11.19 5.02
N ALA A 82 -5.88 -11.11 6.32
CA ALA A 82 -7.16 -11.54 6.86
C ALA A 82 -8.33 -10.70 6.31
N VAL A 83 -8.18 -9.37 6.28
CA VAL A 83 -9.22 -8.47 5.75
C VAL A 83 -9.36 -8.62 4.23
N VAL A 84 -8.25 -8.74 3.48
CA VAL A 84 -8.29 -9.02 2.03
C VAL A 84 -8.99 -10.35 1.76
N THR A 85 -8.69 -11.40 2.53
CA THR A 85 -9.33 -12.72 2.37
C THR A 85 -10.83 -12.64 2.64
N PHE A 86 -11.23 -11.93 3.69
CA PHE A 86 -12.64 -11.72 4.00
C PHE A 86 -13.37 -11.00 2.85
N LEU A 87 -12.83 -9.89 2.36
CA LEU A 87 -13.38 -9.17 1.20
C LEU A 87 -13.40 -10.03 -0.07
N TRP A 88 -12.36 -10.83 -0.29
CA TRP A 88 -12.29 -11.76 -1.41
C TRP A 88 -13.46 -12.74 -1.42
N ILE A 89 -13.84 -13.29 -0.25
CA ILE A 89 -15.01 -14.17 -0.12
C ILE A 89 -16.31 -13.41 -0.43
N LEU A 90 -16.48 -12.20 0.12
CA LEU A 90 -17.70 -11.42 -0.10
C LEU A 90 -17.90 -11.03 -1.56
N PHE A 91 -16.84 -10.57 -2.24
CA PHE A 91 -16.87 -10.25 -3.66
C PHE A 91 -17.13 -11.49 -4.53
N LEU A 92 -16.55 -12.64 -4.17
CA LEU A 92 -16.84 -13.91 -4.84
C LEU A 92 -18.32 -14.27 -4.71
N ALA A 93 -18.86 -14.24 -3.48
CA ALA A 93 -20.25 -14.59 -3.20
C ALA A 93 -21.22 -13.65 -3.92
N GLY A 94 -21.01 -12.34 -3.85
CA GLY A 94 -21.86 -11.34 -4.51
C GLY A 94 -21.84 -11.46 -6.03
N SER A 95 -20.65 -11.67 -6.62
CA SER A 95 -20.50 -11.85 -8.06
C SER A 95 -21.11 -13.17 -8.54
N ALA A 96 -20.95 -14.25 -7.76
CA ALA A 96 -21.52 -15.55 -8.07
C ALA A 96 -23.06 -15.51 -8.04
N GLU A 97 -23.65 -14.87 -7.04
CA GLU A 97 -25.11 -14.71 -6.92
C GLU A 97 -25.70 -13.94 -8.10
N LEU A 98 -25.09 -12.81 -8.48
CA LEU A 98 -25.52 -12.08 -9.69
C LEU A 98 -25.40 -12.94 -10.95
N SER A 99 -24.33 -13.74 -11.03
CA SER A 99 -24.04 -14.58 -12.20
C SER A 99 -25.04 -15.74 -12.35
N SER A 100 -25.59 -16.27 -11.25
CA SER A 100 -26.56 -17.37 -11.29
C SER A 100 -27.99 -16.90 -11.51
N ASN A 101 -28.39 -15.79 -10.90
CA ASN A 101 -29.79 -15.36 -10.88
C ASN A 101 -30.19 -14.45 -12.04
N PHE A 102 -29.25 -13.74 -12.67
CA PHE A 102 -29.54 -12.83 -13.79
C PHE A 102 -29.18 -13.38 -15.19
N ARG A 103 -29.05 -14.71 -15.32
CA ARG A 103 -28.85 -15.37 -16.61
C ARG A 103 -30.13 -15.33 -17.48
N ALA A 104 -30.21 -14.31 -18.33
CA ALA A 104 -30.93 -14.32 -19.61
C ALA A 104 -32.44 -14.69 -19.60
N GLY A 105 -33.17 -14.47 -18.50
CA GLY A 105 -34.61 -14.70 -18.43
C GLY A 105 -35.46 -13.49 -18.86
N TYR A 106 -36.76 -13.72 -19.08
CA TYR A 106 -37.82 -12.76 -19.45
C TYR A 106 -37.96 -11.50 -18.58
N ARG A 107 -37.21 -11.40 -17.47
CA ARG A 107 -37.17 -10.23 -16.55
C ARG A 107 -36.14 -9.17 -16.94
N CYS A 108 -35.41 -9.38 -18.03
CA CYS A 108 -34.32 -8.52 -18.44
C CYS A 108 -34.81 -7.48 -19.47
N TYR A 109 -35.31 -6.33 -18.99
CA TYR A 109 -35.52 -5.15 -19.83
C TYR A 109 -34.17 -4.51 -20.18
N TYR A 110 -33.99 -4.06 -21.43
CA TYR A 110 -32.71 -3.65 -22.04
C TYR A 110 -31.75 -2.92 -21.07
N ASN A 111 -32.19 -1.83 -20.44
CA ASN A 111 -31.35 -1.01 -19.56
C ASN A 111 -30.94 -1.72 -18.25
N LEU A 112 -31.83 -2.50 -17.66
CA LEU A 112 -31.56 -3.30 -16.45
C LEU A 112 -30.55 -4.41 -16.75
N CYS A 113 -30.58 -5.00 -17.95
CA CYS A 113 -29.59 -6.01 -18.35
C CYS A 113 -28.18 -5.44 -18.41
N HIS A 114 -28.02 -4.26 -19.02
CA HIS A 114 -26.71 -3.61 -19.11
C HIS A 114 -26.17 -3.26 -17.73
N LEU A 115 -27.04 -2.78 -16.83
CA LEU A 115 -26.68 -2.43 -15.47
C LEU A 115 -26.32 -3.65 -14.61
N SER A 116 -27.07 -4.75 -14.74
CA SER A 116 -26.77 -6.02 -14.10
C SER A 116 -25.42 -6.58 -14.57
N ARG A 117 -25.17 -6.61 -15.88
CA ARG A 117 -23.90 -7.06 -16.46
C ARG A 117 -22.73 -6.17 -16.05
N ALA A 118 -22.93 -4.85 -15.97
CA ALA A 118 -21.92 -3.94 -15.46
C ALA A 118 -21.61 -4.23 -13.98
N THR A 119 -22.62 -4.39 -13.14
CA THR A 119 -22.46 -4.72 -11.71
C THR A 119 -21.72 -6.04 -11.52
N GLN A 120 -22.12 -7.07 -12.27
CA GLN A 120 -21.44 -8.37 -12.29
C GLN A 120 -19.99 -8.24 -12.77
N GLY A 121 -19.75 -7.48 -13.84
CA GLY A 121 -18.41 -7.27 -14.40
C GLY A 121 -17.47 -6.61 -13.41
N PHE A 122 -17.90 -5.52 -12.77
CA PHE A 122 -17.09 -4.83 -11.75
C PHE A 122 -16.90 -5.66 -10.47
N GLY A 123 -17.89 -6.47 -10.08
CA GLY A 123 -17.74 -7.45 -9.01
C GLY A 123 -16.62 -8.46 -9.30
N TRP A 124 -16.61 -9.05 -10.51
CA TRP A 124 -15.56 -9.96 -10.94
C TRP A 124 -14.19 -9.30 -11.08
N LEU A 125 -14.11 -8.09 -11.63
CA LEU A 125 -12.85 -7.34 -11.72
C LEU A 125 -12.26 -7.05 -10.33
N SER A 126 -13.11 -6.68 -9.37
CA SER A 126 -12.70 -6.50 -7.97
C SER A 126 -12.18 -7.81 -7.37
N TRP A 127 -12.89 -8.93 -7.58
CA TRP A 127 -12.46 -10.25 -7.10
C TRP A 127 -11.12 -10.71 -7.70
N ILE A 128 -10.92 -10.54 -9.01
CA ILE A 128 -9.64 -10.88 -9.68
C ILE A 128 -8.52 -10.02 -9.09
N THR A 129 -8.74 -8.72 -8.94
CA THR A 129 -7.72 -7.81 -8.39
C THR A 129 -7.40 -8.16 -6.93
N LEU A 130 -8.41 -8.50 -6.12
CA LEU A 130 -8.22 -9.01 -4.76
C LEU A 130 -7.42 -10.33 -4.73
N THR A 131 -7.62 -11.21 -5.71
CA THR A 131 -6.86 -12.46 -5.85
C THR A 131 -5.38 -12.17 -6.10
N LEU A 132 -5.08 -11.21 -7.00
CA LEU A 132 -3.71 -10.79 -7.26
C LEU A 132 -3.06 -10.14 -6.03
N LEU A 133 -3.81 -9.29 -5.31
CA LEU A 133 -3.34 -8.70 -4.06
C LEU A 133 -3.08 -9.76 -3.00
N LEU A 134 -3.98 -10.72 -2.82
CA LEU A 134 -3.83 -11.81 -1.86
C LEU A 134 -2.59 -12.66 -2.16
N GLY A 135 -2.39 -13.03 -3.43
CA GLY A 135 -1.17 -13.73 -3.86
C GLY A 135 0.10 -12.92 -3.60
N ASN A 136 0.05 -11.60 -3.81
CA ASN A 136 1.16 -10.70 -3.51
C ASN A 136 1.49 -10.66 -2.00
N LEU A 137 0.48 -10.59 -1.14
CA LEU A 137 0.63 -10.61 0.32
C LEU A 137 1.18 -11.95 0.84
N ILE A 138 0.67 -13.08 0.32
CA ILE A 138 1.17 -14.42 0.69
C ILE A 138 2.64 -14.57 0.30
N ALA A 139 3.01 -14.17 -0.93
CA ALA A 139 4.39 -14.21 -1.38
C ALA A 139 5.32 -13.33 -0.52
N ALA A 140 4.82 -12.19 -0.04
CA ALA A 140 5.55 -11.33 0.87
C ALA A 140 5.72 -11.96 2.25
N GLY A 141 4.68 -12.58 2.80
CA GLY A 141 4.74 -13.31 4.07
C GLY A 141 5.80 -14.43 4.05
N ILE A 142 5.84 -15.23 2.99
CA ILE A 142 6.82 -16.32 2.83
C ILE A 142 8.26 -15.76 2.77
N ARG A 143 8.48 -14.66 2.05
CA ARG A 143 9.81 -14.03 1.93
C ARG A 143 10.25 -13.39 3.24
N SER A 144 9.35 -12.73 3.95
CA SER A 144 9.65 -12.11 5.24
C SER A 144 9.98 -13.14 6.33
N GLY A 145 9.40 -14.34 6.27
CA GLY A 145 9.74 -15.44 7.18
C GLY A 145 11.13 -16.06 6.96
N THR A 146 11.73 -15.88 5.77
CA THR A 146 12.97 -16.57 5.39
C THR A 146 14.25 -15.71 5.47
N LYS A 147 14.14 -14.38 5.58
CA LYS A 147 15.30 -13.46 5.74
C LYS A 147 15.00 -12.36 6.75
N SER A 148 15.36 -12.53 8.02
CA SER A 148 14.87 -11.65 9.10
C SER A 148 15.68 -10.38 9.40
N GLN A 149 16.85 -10.14 8.82
CA GLN A 149 17.73 -9.08 9.38
C GLN A 149 17.66 -7.66 8.76
N ASN A 150 17.24 -7.46 7.50
CA ASN A 150 17.29 -6.13 6.85
C ASN A 150 15.96 -5.62 6.25
N HIS A 151 14.82 -6.26 6.53
CA HIS A 151 13.55 -5.98 5.83
C HIS A 151 12.82 -4.71 6.30
N LEU A 152 13.11 -4.19 7.50
CA LEU A 152 12.33 -3.12 8.11
C LEU A 152 12.49 -1.76 7.42
N GLU A 153 13.72 -1.45 6.99
CA GLU A 153 14.08 -0.22 6.27
C GLU A 153 13.40 -0.18 4.88
N THR A 154 13.40 -1.31 4.16
CA THR A 154 12.89 -1.40 2.78
C THR A 154 11.36 -1.28 2.72
N TRP A 155 10.67 -1.74 3.76
CA TRP A 155 9.20 -1.66 3.87
C TRP A 155 8.69 -0.25 4.21
N LYS A 156 9.54 0.59 4.82
CA LYS A 156 9.22 1.97 5.20
C LYS A 156 9.59 3.02 4.13
N ALA A 157 10.50 2.67 3.23
CA ALA A 157 11.10 3.59 2.25
C ALA A 157 10.13 4.48 1.43
N PRO A 158 8.92 4.05 1.01
CA PRO A 158 8.02 4.93 0.26
C PRO A 158 7.12 5.82 1.15
N TYR A 159 7.08 5.59 2.47
CA TYR A 159 6.18 6.29 3.39
C TYR A 159 6.93 7.23 4.37
N SER A 160 8.27 7.23 4.37
CA SER A 160 9.10 8.03 5.28
C SER A 160 9.14 9.53 4.95
N VAL A 161 8.87 9.91 3.70
CA VAL A 161 8.99 11.31 3.22
C VAL A 161 7.97 12.25 3.87
N HIS A 162 6.94 11.76 4.56
CA HIS A 162 5.91 12.58 5.22
C HIS A 162 5.84 12.39 6.74
N GLY A 163 6.71 11.55 7.32
CA GLY A 163 6.73 11.27 8.77
C GLY A 163 7.80 12.05 9.54
N GLU A 164 8.92 12.40 8.90
CA GLU A 164 10.09 12.95 9.58
C GLU A 164 9.88 14.40 10.07
N SER A 165 8.99 15.17 9.45
CA SER A 165 8.74 16.58 9.85
C SER A 165 7.81 16.73 11.06
N ALA A 166 7.25 15.63 11.60
CA ALA A 166 6.35 15.68 12.77
C ALA A 166 7.01 15.21 14.08
N ALA A 167 8.23 14.68 14.01
CA ALA A 167 9.04 14.41 15.20
C ALA A 167 9.96 15.61 15.44
N THR A 168 9.52 16.50 16.32
CA THR A 168 10.31 17.59 16.91
C THR A 168 11.79 17.19 17.09
N PRO A 169 12.74 17.90 16.46
CA PRO A 169 14.12 17.82 16.93
C PRO A 169 14.11 18.47 18.31
N ASN A 170 14.49 17.70 19.32
CA ASN A 170 14.87 18.26 20.61
C ASN A 170 16.14 19.08 20.37
N VAL A 171 15.96 20.34 19.98
CA VAL A 171 17.04 21.30 19.75
C VAL A 171 17.68 21.56 21.11
N ASN A 172 18.78 20.89 21.37
CA ASN A 172 19.66 21.22 22.49
C ASN A 172 20.26 22.61 22.21
N PRO A 173 19.94 23.66 22.99
CA PRO A 173 20.34 25.03 22.69
C PRO A 173 21.85 25.31 22.83
N ASN A 174 22.66 24.31 23.22
CA ASN A 174 24.08 24.49 23.53
C ASN A 174 25.05 23.88 22.49
N VAL A 175 24.60 23.56 21.27
CA VAL A 175 25.50 23.10 20.19
C VAL A 175 25.58 24.17 19.09
N PRO A 176 26.77 24.67 18.72
CA PRO A 176 26.91 25.57 17.59
C PRO A 176 26.43 24.90 16.30
N GLN A 177 25.46 25.52 15.62
CA GLN A 177 24.98 25.09 14.30
C GLN A 177 26.08 25.27 13.26
N GLU A 178 26.61 24.17 12.73
CA GLU A 178 27.34 24.18 11.47
C GLU A 178 26.32 24.25 10.33
N GLN A 179 26.23 25.42 9.68
CA GLN A 179 25.32 25.67 8.56
C GLN A 179 25.73 24.86 7.33
N ALA A 180 25.05 23.74 7.09
CA ALA A 180 25.05 23.07 5.80
C ALA A 180 24.25 23.91 4.78
N HIS A 181 24.96 24.79 4.06
CA HIS A 181 24.43 25.50 2.91
C HIS A 181 23.89 24.51 1.86
N HIS A 182 22.59 24.59 1.58
CA HIS A 182 21.99 24.02 0.38
C HIS A 182 22.58 24.72 -0.85
N GLN A 183 23.44 24.02 -1.60
CA GLN A 183 23.79 24.41 -2.97
C GLN A 183 22.73 23.88 -3.93
N ALA A 184 22.00 24.81 -4.56
CA ALA A 184 21.20 24.56 -5.76
C ALA A 184 22.12 24.24 -6.96
N PRO A 185 21.67 23.47 -7.96
CA PRO A 185 22.50 23.11 -9.11
C PRO A 185 22.77 24.32 -10.00
N VAL A 186 24.05 24.64 -10.20
CA VAL A 186 24.53 25.74 -11.03
C VAL A 186 24.48 25.33 -12.52
N GLN A 187 23.86 26.19 -13.35
CA GLN A 187 23.89 26.12 -14.81
C GLN A 187 25.33 26.36 -15.33
N TYR A 188 25.81 25.53 -16.26
CA TYR A 188 27.08 25.76 -16.96
C TYR A 188 26.90 26.68 -18.17
N PRO A 189 27.83 27.63 -18.38
CA PRO A 189 28.23 28.03 -19.72
C PRO A 189 29.68 27.61 -20.02
N MET A 190 29.90 27.27 -21.29
CA MET A 190 31.19 26.92 -21.89
C MET A 190 32.21 28.06 -21.79
N GLY A 191 33.50 27.72 -21.61
CA GLY A 191 34.59 28.67 -21.82
C GLY A 191 35.95 28.20 -21.28
N ALA A 192 36.75 27.67 -22.20
CA ALA A 192 38.21 27.68 -22.33
C ALA A 192 39.15 28.03 -21.15
N GLU A 193 40.24 27.24 -21.11
CA GLU A 193 41.64 27.59 -20.79
C GLU A 193 42.27 27.27 -19.40
N THR A 194 43.37 26.52 -19.53
CA THR A 194 44.69 26.54 -18.84
C THR A 194 44.87 26.07 -17.37
N HIS A 195 45.61 24.97 -17.25
CA HIS A 195 46.46 24.52 -16.11
C HIS A 195 47.48 25.62 -15.68
N PRO A 196 48.11 25.60 -14.47
CA PRO A 196 48.70 24.40 -13.82
C PRO A 196 48.73 24.30 -12.25
N GLN A 197 48.88 23.06 -11.78
CA GLN A 197 49.80 22.54 -10.75
C GLN A 197 49.96 23.21 -9.34
N GLY A 198 49.68 22.44 -8.27
CA GLY A 198 50.13 22.77 -6.91
C GLY A 198 49.77 21.76 -5.80
N THR A 199 50.74 20.89 -5.45
CA THR A 199 51.12 20.39 -4.10
C THR A 199 50.11 19.91 -3.05
N LEU A 200 50.29 18.64 -2.65
CA LEU A 200 49.85 17.98 -1.40
C LEU A 200 50.35 18.69 -0.12
N PRO A 201 49.66 18.47 1.01
CA PRO A 201 50.36 17.94 2.17
C PRO A 201 49.67 16.76 2.88
N GLN A 202 50.51 16.10 3.67
CA GLN A 202 50.47 14.80 4.32
C GLN A 202 50.09 14.92 5.80
N GLY A 203 49.48 13.86 6.36
CA GLY A 203 49.37 13.62 7.81
C GLY A 203 47.95 13.77 8.37
N THR A 204 47.48 13.08 9.41
CA THR A 204 48.09 12.13 10.36
C THR A 204 46.90 11.43 11.06
N TYR A 205 46.93 10.10 11.22
CA TYR A 205 45.89 9.37 11.98
C TYR A 205 46.14 9.47 13.50
N PRO A 206 45.09 9.60 14.32
CA PRO A 206 45.15 9.20 15.72
C PRO A 206 44.47 7.84 15.94
N GLN A 207 45.22 6.96 16.59
CA GLN A 207 44.84 5.66 17.14
C GLN A 207 44.55 5.84 18.64
N ALA A 208 43.44 5.29 19.15
CA ALA A 208 43.22 4.91 20.55
C ALA A 208 41.80 4.33 20.71
N THR A 209 41.44 3.45 21.64
CA THR A 209 42.07 2.47 22.54
C THR A 209 40.85 1.77 23.19
N TYR A 210 40.75 0.44 23.14
CA TYR A 210 39.69 -0.30 23.82
C TYR A 210 40.09 -0.58 25.27
N PRO A 211 39.21 -0.35 26.27
CA PRO A 211 39.43 -0.90 27.60
C PRO A 211 39.00 -2.37 27.66
N GLN A 212 39.94 -3.22 28.08
CA GLN A 212 39.68 -4.54 28.67
C GLN A 212 38.83 -4.37 29.93
N GLN A 213 37.79 -5.19 30.11
CA GLN A 213 37.20 -5.42 31.42
C GLN A 213 37.34 -6.90 31.80
N GLN A 214 38.30 -7.13 32.70
CA GLN A 214 38.61 -8.38 33.37
C GLN A 214 37.62 -8.59 34.53
N GLY A 215 37.21 -9.84 34.77
CA GLY A 215 36.03 -10.22 35.54
C GLY A 215 36.11 -10.24 37.07
N MET A 216 35.05 -10.78 37.68
CA MET A 216 34.94 -11.36 39.03
C MET A 216 33.66 -12.21 39.03
N ALA A 217 33.72 -13.54 39.14
CA ALA A 217 33.96 -14.40 40.31
C ALA A 217 32.72 -14.53 41.24
N LYS A 218 32.39 -15.80 41.48
CA LYS A 218 31.25 -16.38 42.22
C LYS A 218 31.13 -15.90 43.67
N VAL A 219 29.88 -15.85 44.15
CA VAL A 219 29.47 -16.28 45.50
C VAL A 219 28.29 -17.21 45.33
#